data_AF-A0A7X5WRC2-F1
#
_entry.id   AF-A0A7X5WRC2-F1
#
_cell.length_a   1.000
_cell.length_b   1.000
_cell.length_c   1.000
_cell.angle_alpha   90.00
_cell.angle_beta   90.00
_cell.angle_gamma   90.00
#
_symmetry.space_group_name_H-M   'P 1'
#
loop_
_entity.id
_entity.type
_entity.pdbx_description
1 polymer ?
#
loop_
_entity_poly.entity_id
_entity_poly.type
_entity_poly.pdbx_seq_one_letter_code
_entity_poly.pdbx_strand_id
1 'polypeptide(L)' 'GGGGLISGCATVAKAHPEPARVIGVEPAAGDDVKRSLESGERVEIDVPRTIADGQQTTSPGEYTFEVMRERVDEI' A
#
# COMPACT_ATOMS: atom_id res chain seq x y z
N GLY A 1 -5.05 3.15 1.22
CA GLY A 1 -4.33 4.24 1.95
C GLY A 1 -3.22 4.84 1.08
N GLY A 2 -2.59 5.97 1.44
CA GLY A 2 -1.62 6.63 0.50
C GLY A 2 -0.27 5.91 0.29
N GLY A 3 0.06 4.90 1.10
CA GLY A 3 1.27 4.07 0.98
C GLY A 3 2.55 4.61 1.63
N GLY A 4 2.62 5.90 1.98
CA GLY A 4 3.87 6.53 2.47
C GLY A 4 4.49 5.86 3.70
N LEU A 5 3.67 5.51 4.69
CA LEU A 5 4.13 4.84 5.92
C LEU A 5 4.73 3.47 5.61
N ILE A 6 3.99 2.61 4.91
CA ILE A 6 4.45 1.24 4.61
C ILE A 6 5.64 1.24 3.65
N SER A 7 5.71 2.15 2.68
CA SER A 7 6.88 2.30 1.79
C SER A 7 8.15 2.65 2.58
N GLY A 8 8.05 3.55 3.57
CA GLY A 8 9.16 3.88 4.46
C GLY A 8 9.59 2.70 5.33
N CYS A 9 8.64 2.04 5.99
CA CYS A 9 8.90 0.86 6.80
C CYS A 9 9.52 -0.28 5.97
N ALA A 10 8.98 -0.57 4.78
CA ALA A 10 9.48 -1.60 3.88
C ALA A 10 10.91 -1.32 3.43
N THR A 11 11.23 -0.06 3.12
CA THR A 11 12.59 0.35 2.74
C THR A 11 13.62 0.00 3.82
N VAL A 12 13.31 0.25 5.09
CA VAL A 12 14.21 -0.09 6.20
C VAL A 12 14.20 -1.60 6.47
N ALA A 13 13.03 -2.23 6.50
CA ALA A 13 12.87 -3.66 6.79
C ALA A 13 13.59 -4.55 5.76
N LYS A 14 13.58 -4.18 4.48
CA LYS A 14 14.24 -4.92 3.40
C LYS A 14 15.74 -4.66 3.31
N ALA A 15 16.24 -3.59 3.92
CA ALA A 15 17.68 -3.31 4.00
C ALA A 15 18.40 -4.09 5.12
N HIS A 16 17.66 -4.78 5.99
CA HIS A 16 18.23 -5.55 7.09
C HIS A 16 18.86 -6.87 6.60
N PRO A 17 19.96 -7.38 7.22
CA PRO A 17 20.60 -8.64 6.83
C PRO A 17 19.65 -9.85 6.83
N GLU A 18 18.69 -9.84 7.76
CA GLU A 18 17.57 -10.78 7.82
C GLU A 18 16.28 -9.98 7.57
N PRO A 19 15.83 -9.86 6.31
CA PRO A 19 14.71 -8.99 5.96
C PRO A 19 13.38 -9.57 6.45
N ALA A 20 12.60 -8.75 7.14
CA ALA A 20 11.27 -9.14 7.62
C ALA A 20 10.24 -9.17 6.47
N ARG A 21 9.16 -9.94 6.67
CA ARG A 21 7.94 -9.81 5.86
C ARG A 21 7.23 -8.50 6.22
N VAL A 22 6.75 -7.79 5.20
CA VAL A 22 6.01 -6.54 5.28
C VAL A 22 4.65 -6.77 4.64
N ILE A 23 3.60 -6.65 5.46
CA ILE A 23 2.22 -6.89 5.07
C ILE A 23 1.43 -5.62 5.33
N GLY A 24 0.82 -5.06 4.29
CA GLY A 24 -0.14 -3.96 4.42
C GLY A 24 -1.51 -4.45 4.81
N VAL A 25 -2.34 -3.55 5.33
CA VAL A 25 -3.73 -3.86 5.69
C VAL A 25 -4.58 -2.66 5.31
N GLU A 26 -5.58 -2.92 4.49
CA GLU A 26 -6.54 -1.91 4.03
C GLU A 26 -7.97 -2.24 4.49
N PRO A 27 -8.83 -1.22 4.68
CA PRO A 27 -10.25 -1.46 4.83
C PRO A 27 -10.79 -2.16 3.58
N ALA A 28 -11.69 -3.13 3.73
CA ALA A 28 -12.27 -3.86 2.59
C ALA A 28 -12.96 -2.95 1.55
N ALA A 29 -13.44 -1.77 1.94
CA ALA A 29 -14.03 -0.80 1.03
C ALA A 29 -13.01 0.10 0.31
N GLY A 30 -11.78 0.18 0.80
CA GLY A 30 -10.68 1.01 0.29
C GLY A 30 -9.47 0.14 -0.04
N ASP A 31 -9.67 -0.87 -0.89
CA ASP A 31 -8.68 -1.84 -1.34
C ASP A 31 -7.92 -1.34 -2.59
N ASP A 32 -7.68 -0.03 -2.68
CA ASP A 32 -7.08 0.63 -3.84
C ASP A 32 -5.64 0.15 -4.09
N VAL A 33 -4.84 -0.03 -3.04
CA VAL A 33 -3.46 -0.50 -3.18
C VAL A 33 -3.43 -1.96 -3.58
N LYS A 34 -4.25 -2.81 -2.93
CA LYS A 34 -4.34 -4.23 -3.29
C LYS A 34 -4.64 -4.42 -4.78
N ARG A 35 -5.70 -3.79 -5.28
CA ARG A 35 -6.08 -3.86 -6.70
C ARG A 35 -4.98 -3.34 -7.61
N SER A 36 -4.31 -2.26 -7.21
CA SER A 36 -3.23 -1.67 -8.00
C SER A 36 -2.01 -2.60 -8.11
N LEU A 37 -1.65 -3.30 -7.04
CA LEU A 37 -0.54 -4.24 -7.07
C LEU A 37 -0.86 -5.50 -7.87
N GLU A 38 -2.09 -6.00 -7.77
CA GLU A 38 -2.56 -7.16 -8.54
C GLU A 38 -2.64 -6.87 -10.05
N SER A 39 -3.07 -5.67 -10.44
CA SER A 39 -3.11 -5.26 -11.86
C SER A 39 -1.75 -4.81 -12.41
N GLY A 40 -0.83 -4.40 -11.54
CA GLY A 40 0.45 -3.82 -11.92
C GLY A 40 0.37 -2.34 -12.34
N GLU A 41 -0.78 -1.69 -12.16
CA GLU A 41 -1.02 -0.28 -12.47
C GLU A 41 -1.84 0.40 -11.38
N ARG A 42 -1.71 1.72 -11.23
CA ARG A 42 -2.47 2.47 -10.22
C ARG A 42 -3.95 2.48 -10.57
N VAL A 43 -4.76 1.86 -9.72
CA VAL A 43 -6.22 1.85 -9.78
C VAL A 43 -6.77 3.03 -8.97
N GLU A 44 -7.85 3.62 -9.49
CA GLU A 44 -8.65 4.61 -8.78
C GLU A 44 -10.00 4.01 -8.40
N ILE A 45 -10.48 4.31 -7.20
CA ILE A 45 -11.77 3.88 -6.65
C ILE A 45 -12.58 5.09 -6.17
N ASP A 46 -13.87 4.90 -5.94
CA ASP A 46 -14.69 5.87 -5.21
C ASP A 46 -14.18 6.06 -3.77
N VAL A 47 -14.48 7.20 -3.15
CA VAL A 47 -14.11 7.47 -1.76
C VAL A 47 -14.67 6.36 -0.84
N PRO A 48 -13.81 5.57 -0.18
CA PRO A 48 -14.27 4.39 0.53
C PRO A 48 -15.00 4.77 1.82
N ARG A 49 -16.12 4.09 2.08
CA ARG A 49 -16.89 4.27 3.32
C ARG A 49 -16.34 3.34 4.41
N THR A 50 -15.59 3.91 5.34
CA THR A 50 -14.93 3.18 6.44
C THR A 50 -14.81 4.07 7.68
N ILE A 51 -14.65 3.46 8.86
CA ILE A 51 -14.28 4.19 10.08
C ILE A 51 -12.82 4.64 10.08
N ALA A 52 -11.98 4.07 9.20
CA ALA A 52 -10.58 4.42 9.05
C ALA A 52 -10.43 5.67 8.18
N ASP A 53 -10.74 6.82 8.76
CA ASP A 53 -10.69 8.16 8.13
C ASP A 53 -9.35 8.45 7.44
N GLY A 54 -8.23 8.11 8.08
CA GLY A 54 -6.88 8.27 7.51
C GLY A 54 -6.56 7.34 6.33
N GLN A 55 -7.42 6.37 6.03
CA GLN A 55 -7.26 5.42 4.91
C GLN A 55 -8.27 5.64 3.78
N GLN A 56 -8.92 6.80 3.72
CA GLN A 56 -9.92 7.10 2.66
C GLN A 56 -9.33 7.62 1.34
N THR A 57 -8.11 7.21 0.99
CA THR A 57 -7.53 7.53 -0.32
C THR A 57 -8.25 6.79 -1.43
N THR A 58 -8.30 7.39 -2.61
CA THR A 58 -8.93 6.79 -3.79
C THR A 58 -7.93 6.06 -4.70
N SER A 59 -6.63 6.24 -4.48
CA SER A 59 -5.56 5.60 -5.24
C SER A 59 -4.23 5.68 -4.46
N PRO A 60 -3.30 4.72 -4.60
CA PRO A 60 -1.95 4.87 -4.11
C PRO A 60 -1.25 6.09 -4.69
N GLY A 61 -0.32 6.67 -3.92
CA GLY A 61 0.61 7.68 -4.43
C GLY A 61 1.51 7.10 -5.53
N GLU A 62 1.95 7.95 -6.46
CA GLU A 62 2.79 7.56 -7.59
C GLU A 62 4.10 6.89 -7.13
N TYR A 63 4.87 7.57 -6.28
CA TYR A 63 6.14 7.04 -5.78
C TYR A 63 5.97 5.87 -4.81
N THR A 64 4.93 5.92 -3.97
CA THR A 64 4.70 4.88 -2.95
C THR A 64 4.25 3.58 -3.60
N PHE A 65 3.50 3.65 -4.71
CA PHE A 65 3.14 2.48 -5.50
C PHE A 65 4.36 1.70 -5.98
N GLU A 66 5.33 2.37 -6.60
CA GLU A 66 6.55 1.72 -7.08
C GLU A 66 7.36 1.09 -5.94
N VAL A 67 7.48 1.79 -4.80
CA VAL A 67 8.18 1.24 -3.62
C VAL A 67 7.44 0.01 -3.06
N MET A 68 6.10 0.06 -2.98
CA MET A 68 5.31 -1.07 -2.48
C MET A 68 5.43 -2.28 -3.43
N ARG A 69 5.37 -2.05 -4.74
CA ARG A 69 5.51 -3.09 -5.77
C ARG A 69 6.86 -3.81 -5.69
N GLU A 70 7.92 -3.10 -5.30
CA GLU A 70 9.27 -3.69 -5.14
C GLU A 70 9.47 -4.36 -3.77
N ARG A 71 8.90 -3.81 -2.68
CA ARG A 71 9.36 -4.10 -1.31
C ARG A 71 8.31 -4.64 -0.35
N VAL A 72 7.02 -4.59 -0.69
CA VAL A 72 5.94 -5.10 0.17
C VAL A 72 5.56 -6.49 -0.30
N ASP A 73 5.45 -7.44 0.64
CA ASP A 73 5.23 -8.84 0.30
C ASP A 73 3.76 -9.17 0.06
N GLU A 74 2.84 -8.44 0.70
CA GLU A 74 1.40 -8.71 0.68
C GLU A 74 0.60 -7.46 1.13
N ILE A 75 -0.63 -7.30 0.63
CA ILE A 75 -1.64 -6.30 1.06
C ILE A 75 -2.97 -7.00 1.35
#